data_AF-A0A960ZVD4-F1
#
_entry.id   AF-A0A960ZVD4-F1
#
_cell.length_a   1.000
_cell.length_b   1.000
_cell.length_c   1.000
_cell.angle_alpha   90.00
_cell.angle_beta   90.00
_cell.angle_gamma   90.00
#
_symmetry.space_group_name_H-M   'P 1'
#
loop_
_entity.id
_entity.type
_entity.pdbx_description
1 polymer ?
#
loop_
_entity_poly.entity_id
_entity_poly.type
_entity_poly.pdbx_seq_one_letter_code
_entity_poly.pdbx_strand_id
1 'polypeptide(L)' 'MQQFPQTRWTLIRRVSEGTPEEVKQALDELCRSYWYPLYAIARMKGAGPEEAADYVQGFFAHGLANGLFAKADSDRG' A
#
# COMPACT_ATOMS: atom_id res chain seq x y z
N MET A 1 15.76 3.00 -12.24
CA MET A 1 14.30 3.07 -11.99
C MET A 1 13.90 1.77 -11.31
N GLN A 2 13.52 1.81 -10.03
CA GLN A 2 12.96 0.63 -9.35
C GLN A 2 11.59 0.35 -9.98
N GLN A 3 11.39 -0.85 -10.52
CA GLN A 3 10.07 -1.27 -11.00
C GLN A 3 9.08 -1.27 -9.84
N PHE A 4 7.85 -0.84 -10.10
CA PHE A 4 6.79 -0.97 -9.11
C PHE A 4 6.63 -2.47 -8.81
N PRO A 5 6.73 -2.89 -7.54
CA PRO A 5 6.64 -4.30 -7.22
C PRO A 5 5.28 -4.84 -7.69
N GLN A 6 5.30 -6.02 -8.30
CA GLN A 6 4.11 -6.70 -8.75
C GLN A 6 3.15 -6.86 -7.57
N THR A 7 1.86 -6.57 -7.78
CA THR A 7 0.83 -6.67 -6.75
C THR A 7 0.92 -8.03 -6.07
N ARG A 8 1.30 -8.03 -4.78
CA ARG A 8 1.40 -9.26 -3.98
C ARG A 8 0.01 -9.66 -3.54
N TRP A 9 -0.74 -10.31 -4.43
CA TRP A 9 -2.11 -10.78 -4.18
C TRP A 9 -2.24 -11.68 -2.94
N THR A 10 -1.21 -12.45 -2.62
CA THR A 10 -1.14 -13.24 -1.39
C THR A 10 -1.18 -12.39 -0.12
N LEU A 11 -0.59 -11.20 -0.12
CA LEU A 11 -0.67 -10.26 1.01
C LEU A 11 -2.05 -9.61 1.09
N ILE A 12 -2.59 -9.16 -0.04
CA ILE A 12 -3.92 -8.56 -0.11
C ILE A 12 -5.00 -9.54 0.39
N ARG A 13 -4.88 -10.81 0.03
CA ARG A 13 -5.78 -11.87 0.49
C ARG A 13 -5.68 -12.11 2.00
N ARG A 14 -4.46 -12.07 2.58
CA ARG A 14 -4.27 -12.15 4.04
C ARG A 14 -4.86 -10.95 4.79
N VAL A 15 -4.86 -9.77 4.19
CA VAL A 15 -5.53 -8.58 4.74
C VAL A 15 -7.06 -8.73 4.71
N SER A 16 -7.60 -9.54 3.80
CA SER A 16 -9.04 -9.72 3.60
C SER A 16 -9.64 -10.91 4.39
N GLU A 17 -8.91 -12.02 4.48
CA GLU A 17 -9.41 -13.30 5.01
C GLU A 17 -8.66 -13.78 6.27
N GLY A 18 -7.59 -13.08 6.68
CA GLY A 18 -6.74 -13.49 7.79
C GLY A 18 -7.32 -13.19 9.17
N THR A 19 -6.74 -13.82 10.18
CA THR A 19 -6.93 -13.44 11.58
C THR A 19 -6.43 -12.01 11.84
N PRO A 20 -6.86 -11.33 12.92
CA PRO A 20 -6.40 -9.97 13.22
C PRO A 20 -4.87 -9.81 13.24
N GLU A 21 -4.13 -10.84 13.65
CA GLU A 21 -2.67 -10.84 13.68
C GLU A 21 -2.06 -10.98 12.27
N GLU A 22 -2.63 -11.84 11.43
CA GLU A 22 -2.21 -12.00 10.03
C GLU A 22 -2.52 -10.77 9.18
N VAL A 23 -3.68 -10.13 9.42
CA VAL A 23 -4.07 -8.87 8.79
C VAL A 23 -3.04 -7.78 9.14
N LYS A 24 -2.67 -7.66 10.41
CA LYS A 24 -1.68 -6.67 10.88
C LYS A 24 -0.30 -6.91 10.26
N GLN A 25 0.17 -8.16 10.20
CA GLN A 25 1.44 -8.49 9.56
C GLN A 25 1.42 -8.20 8.05
N ALA A 26 0.33 -8.56 7.38
CA ALA A 26 0.19 -8.34 5.96
C ALA A 26 0.12 -6.84 5.62
N LEU A 27 -0.51 -6.02 6.46
CA LEU A 27 -0.52 -4.56 6.33
C LEU A 27 0.87 -3.95 6.55
N ASP A 28 1.64 -4.40 7.54
CA ASP A 28 3.01 -3.93 7.77
C ASP A 28 3.91 -4.25 6.56
N GLU A 29 3.78 -5.45 6.00
CA GLU A 29 4.54 -5.86 4.81
C GLU A 29 4.12 -5.06 3.57
N LEU A 30 2.83 -4.74 3.42
CA LEU A 30 2.31 -3.87 2.36
C LEU A 30 2.87 -2.44 2.47
N CYS A 31 2.79 -1.85 3.65
CA CYS A 31 3.34 -0.52 3.92
C CYS A 31 4.82 -0.47 3.57
N ARG A 32 5.63 -1.41 4.08
CA ARG A 32 7.08 -1.44 3.82
C ARG A 32 7.43 -1.66 2.35
N SER A 33 6.69 -2.53 1.66
CA SER A 33 6.99 -2.88 0.27
C SER A 33 6.60 -1.75 -0.70
N TYR A 34 5.50 -1.04 -0.42
CA TYR A 34 4.93 -0.05 -1.33
C TYR A 34 5.20 1.41 -0.94
N TRP A 35 5.70 1.69 0.26
CA TRP A 35 6.03 3.05 0.67
C TRP A 35 7.03 3.74 -0.27
N TYR A 36 8.18 3.11 -0.55
CA TYR A 36 9.21 3.71 -1.41
C TYR A 36 8.78 3.86 -2.88
N PRO A 37 8.14 2.84 -3.51
CA PRO A 37 7.58 3.00 -4.86
C PRO A 37 6.56 4.14 -4.97
N LEU A 38 5.62 4.26 -4.03
CA LEU A 38 4.62 5.34 -4.03
C LEU A 38 5.28 6.71 -3.79
N TYR A 39 6.23 6.79 -2.87
CA TYR A 39 7.02 7.99 -2.61
C TYR A 39 7.78 8.43 -3.87
N ALA A 40 8.46 7.50 -4.53
CA ALA A 40 9.19 7.79 -5.76
C ALA A 40 8.27 8.30 -6.87
N ILE A 41 7.07 7.74 -7.03
CA ILE A 41 6.06 8.24 -7.99
C ILE A 41 5.62 9.66 -7.63
N ALA A 42 5.33 9.95 -6.36
CA ALA A 42 4.96 11.29 -5.91
C ALA A 42 6.09 12.31 -6.20
N ARG A 43 7.34 11.93 -5.91
CA ARG A 43 8.54 12.74 -6.23
C ARG A 43 8.70 12.96 -7.73
N MET A 44 8.47 11.94 -8.55
CA MET A 44 8.52 12.06 -10.02
C MET A 44 7.41 12.96 -10.58
N LYS A 45 6.27 13.05 -9.90
CA LYS A 45 5.17 13.96 -10.26
C LYS A 45 5.38 15.41 -9.80
N GLY A 46 6.52 15.71 -9.17
CA GLY A 46 6.91 17.06 -8.77
C GLY A 46 6.64 17.42 -7.31
N ALA A 47 6.10 16.50 -6.51
CA ALA A 47 5.86 16.76 -5.09
C ALA A 47 7.19 16.95 -4.33
N GLY A 48 7.19 17.86 -3.36
CA GLY A 48 8.31 18.05 -2.42
C GLY A 48 8.62 16.80 -1.59
N PRO A 49 9.77 16.70 -0.90
CA PRO A 49 10.08 15.54 -0.07
C PRO A 49 9.05 15.28 1.03
N GLU A 50 8.63 16.32 1.75
CA GLU A 50 7.61 16.23 2.81
C GLU A 50 6.23 15.93 2.23
N GLU A 51 5.84 16.67 1.18
CA GLU A 51 4.56 16.49 0.51
C GLU A 51 4.39 15.09 -0.09
N ALA A 52 5.46 14.53 -0.68
CA ALA A 52 5.47 13.16 -1.18
C ALA A 52 5.32 12.14 -0.04
N ALA A 53 5.92 12.39 1.13
CA ALA A 53 5.75 11.52 2.29
C ALA A 53 4.30 11.58 2.81
N ASP A 54 3.73 12.78 2.91
CA ASP A 54 2.34 13.01 3.34
C ASP A 54 1.33 12.34 2.40
N TYR A 55 1.54 12.41 1.08
CA TYR A 55 0.66 11.71 0.14
C TYR A 55 0.68 10.19 0.33
N VAL A 56 1.86 9.62 0.54
CA VAL A 56 1.98 8.17 0.79
C VAL A 56 1.34 7.80 2.13
N GLN A 57 1.55 8.61 3.16
CA GLN A 57 0.97 8.38 4.48
C GLN A 57 -0.56 8.48 4.44
N GLY A 58 -1.09 9.51 3.79
CA GLY A 58 -2.52 9.71 3.57
C GLY A 58 -3.17 8.60 2.75
N PHE A 59 -2.48 8.09 1.72
CA PHE A 59 -2.94 6.94 0.95
C PHE A 59 -3.13 5.69 1.83
N PHE A 60 -2.12 5.34 2.65
CA PHE A 60 -2.25 4.20 3.56
C PHE A 60 -3.30 4.43 4.65
N ALA A 61 -3.34 5.63 5.25
CA ALA A 61 -4.31 5.98 6.29
C ALA A 61 -5.75 5.90 5.76
N HIS A 62 -6.00 6.45 4.57
CA HIS A 62 -7.30 6.37 3.91
C HIS A 62 -7.66 4.92 3.52
N GLY A 63 -6.68 4.16 3.03
CA GLY A 63 -6.86 2.75 2.68
C GLY A 63 -7.22 1.88 3.90
N LEU A 64 -6.60 2.14 5.05
CA LEU A 64 -6.91 1.48 6.31
C LEU A 64 -8.31 1.85 6.83
N ALA A 65 -8.64 3.15 6.86
CA ALA A 65 -9.93 3.63 7.37
C ALA A 65 -11.13 3.12 6.57
N ASN A 66 -10.96 2.90 5.26
CA ASN A 66 -12.04 2.46 4.37
C ASN A 66 -12.05 0.94 4.08
N GLY A 67 -11.09 0.20 4.66
CA GLY A 67 -10.90 -1.22 4.38
C GLY A 67 -10.55 -1.48 2.91
N LEU A 68 -9.88 -0.54 2.24
CA LEU A 68 -9.53 -0.61 0.82
C LEU A 68 -8.73 -1.88 0.52
N PHE A 69 -7.80 -2.24 1.39
CA PHE A 69 -6.96 -3.44 1.24
C PHE A 69 -7.73 -4.74 1.48
N ALA A 70 -8.81 -4.70 2.27
CA ALA A 70 -9.69 -5.85 2.50
C ALA A 70 -10.75 -6.01 1.39
N LYS A 71 -11.01 -4.94 0.63
CA LYS A 71 -11.93 -4.90 -0.53
C LYS A 71 -11.21 -4.93 -1.87
N ALA A 72 -9.88 -5.02 -1.85
CA ALA A 72 -9.09 -5.01 -3.07
C ALA A 72 -9.32 -6.32 -3.82
N ASP A 73 -9.91 -6.19 -5.00
CA ASP A 73 -10.34 -7.29 -5.86
C ASP A 73 -9.19 -7.73 -6.78
N SER A 74 -8.85 -9.02 -6.73
CA SER A 74 -7.81 -9.64 -7.56
C SER A 74 -8.12 -9.65 -9.05
N ASP A 75 -9.38 -9.51 -9.44
CA ASP A 75 -9.79 -9.54 -10.86
C ASP A 75 -9.66 -8.16 -11.53
N ARG A 76 -9.22 -7.13 -10.80
CA ARG A 76 -8.98 -5.77 -11.32
C ARG A 76 -7.50 -5.44 -11.58
N GLY A 77 -6.63 -6.46 -11.53
CA GLY A 77 -5.17 -6.37 -11.71
C GLY A 77 -4.69 -6.59 -13.12
#